data_AF-A0A7Y0DEE6-F1
#
_entry.id   AF-A0A7Y0DEE6-F1
#
_cell.length_a   1.000
_cell.length_b   1.000
_cell.length_c   1.000
_cell.angle_alpha   90.00
_cell.angle_beta   90.00
_cell.angle_gamma   90.00
#
_symmetry.space_group_name_H-M   'P 1'
#
loop_
_entity.id
_entity.type
_entity.pdbx_description
1 polymer ?
#
loop_
_entity_poly.entity_id
_entity_poly.type
_entity_poly.pdbx_seq_one_letter_code
_entity_poly.pdbx_strand_id
1 'polypeptide(L)'
;MSQLLRDRRATASRLPPDALTGGPLTWRSMVAGGSAAVVSMLTIALPALLVWVASAESTVEWTRAFSVGSSIWLLANGAPLGAGLATISMTPWLLTAIPLGIATIAVRRVLVQIDDERPRRSETRGGPGRDVANVAVAFVCSYTGVGLLIALATSGQPLHASALGSVLGTAVVGAMAVLAAVALELRGDIGSVAPGLSRLLKARLPVNLRRAIRPGLVGAFAVFGAGLVLTIGVIVAHRDRIGQLYDTLGGDPVGISVLTLGQLLALPNVAIWAASWMAGPGFAFGQGTSITWSHSTPGLLPLIPGLGALPDPGTLPAGLWLVALVPVAAGVLVGWRAVRSVARLSSWQVKARVAAAACVVAALTLTLA
;
A
#
# COMPACT_ATOMS: atom_id res chain seq x y z
N MET A 1 -64.58 -20.16 18.89
CA MET A 1 -63.78 -19.34 17.94
C MET A 1 -62.76 -18.41 18.62
N SER A 2 -62.45 -18.59 19.92
CA SER A 2 -61.47 -17.74 20.65
C SER A 2 -60.18 -18.48 21.05
N GLN A 3 -60.15 -19.81 21.00
CA GLN A 3 -58.93 -20.61 21.24
C GLN A 3 -58.07 -20.76 19.97
N LEU A 4 -58.69 -20.92 18.79
CA LEU A 4 -57.95 -21.03 17.50
C LEU A 4 -57.19 -19.76 17.10
N LEU A 5 -57.59 -18.58 17.60
CA LEU A 5 -56.84 -17.33 17.40
C LEU A 5 -55.71 -17.14 18.42
N ARG A 6 -55.70 -17.92 19.51
CA ARG A 6 -54.66 -17.86 20.54
C ARG A 6 -53.44 -18.69 20.12
N ASP A 7 -53.65 -19.81 19.46
CA ASP A 7 -52.56 -20.67 18.95
C ASP A 7 -51.82 -20.08 17.75
N ARG A 8 -52.47 -19.28 16.90
CA ARG A 8 -51.76 -18.56 15.81
C ARG A 8 -50.83 -17.45 16.30
N ARG A 9 -50.95 -16.99 17.55
CA ARG A 9 -49.99 -16.05 18.16
C ARG A 9 -48.84 -16.74 18.90
N ALA A 10 -48.94 -18.05 19.16
CA ALA A 10 -47.91 -18.84 19.82
C ALA A 10 -46.88 -19.46 18.84
N THR A 11 -47.19 -19.50 17.54
CA THR A 11 -46.32 -19.98 16.46
C THR A 11 -45.81 -18.87 15.54
N ALA A 12 -45.82 -17.61 16.00
CA ALA A 12 -44.84 -16.66 15.50
C ALA A 12 -43.51 -17.03 16.15
N SER A 13 -42.73 -17.85 15.46
CA SER A 13 -41.36 -18.20 15.80
C SER A 13 -40.63 -16.96 16.33
N ARG A 14 -40.46 -16.87 17.64
CA ARG A 14 -39.42 -16.05 18.26
C ARG A 14 -38.11 -16.69 17.86
N LEU A 15 -37.67 -16.44 16.62
CA LEU A 15 -36.25 -16.48 16.34
C LEU A 15 -35.63 -15.49 17.33
N PRO A 16 -34.66 -15.90 18.15
CA PRO A 16 -33.98 -14.97 19.05
C PRO A 16 -33.43 -13.82 18.20
N PRO A 17 -33.82 -12.55 18.47
CA PRO A 17 -33.28 -11.39 17.76
C PRO A 17 -31.75 -11.26 17.92
N ASP A 18 -31.19 -12.02 18.87
CA ASP A 18 -29.83 -11.86 19.36
C ASP A 18 -28.79 -12.76 18.66
N ALA A 19 -29.19 -13.77 17.89
CA ALA A 19 -28.24 -14.71 17.26
C ALA A 19 -27.78 -14.31 15.84
N LEU A 20 -28.50 -13.41 15.17
CA LEU A 20 -28.32 -13.15 13.73
C LEU A 20 -27.97 -11.70 13.38
N THR A 21 -27.62 -10.85 14.35
CA THR A 21 -27.41 -9.42 14.08
C THR A 21 -25.92 -9.05 13.96
N GLY A 22 -25.02 -9.67 14.71
CA GLY A 22 -23.56 -9.50 14.50
C GLY A 22 -22.99 -10.31 13.33
N GLY A 23 -23.46 -11.56 13.16
CA GLY A 23 -23.02 -12.50 12.14
C GLY A 23 -23.10 -12.03 10.68
N PRO A 24 -24.18 -11.37 10.20
CA PRO A 24 -24.28 -11.00 8.80
C PRO A 24 -23.29 -9.91 8.39
N LEU A 25 -22.92 -8.98 9.29
CA LEU A 25 -21.94 -7.94 8.98
C LEU A 25 -20.51 -8.47 8.99
N THR A 26 -20.15 -9.31 9.97
CA THR A 26 -18.83 -9.95 10.00
C THR A 26 -18.67 -10.89 8.82
N TRP A 27 -19.69 -11.67 8.48
CA TRP A 27 -19.71 -12.52 7.28
C TRP A 27 -19.52 -11.72 5.99
N ARG A 28 -20.29 -10.64 5.80
CA ARG A 28 -20.13 -9.75 4.63
C ARG A 28 -18.72 -9.17 4.55
N SER A 29 -18.14 -8.77 5.68
CA SER A 29 -16.76 -8.27 5.74
C SER A 29 -15.74 -9.34 5.36
N MET A 30 -15.91 -10.57 5.84
CA MET A 30 -15.06 -11.70 5.46
C MET A 30 -15.17 -11.98 3.96
N VAL A 31 -16.38 -12.09 3.41
CA VAL A 31 -16.59 -12.29 1.97
C VAL A 31 -15.98 -11.15 1.16
N ALA A 32 -16.10 -9.90 1.60
CA ALA A 32 -15.46 -8.75 0.95
C ALA A 32 -13.93 -8.84 1.00
N GLY A 33 -13.34 -9.24 2.13
CA GLY A 33 -11.89 -9.43 2.27
C GLY A 33 -11.36 -10.55 1.39
N GLY A 34 -11.98 -11.73 1.44
CA GLY A 34 -11.61 -12.87 0.62
C GLY A 34 -11.77 -12.59 -0.88
N SER A 35 -12.90 -12.01 -1.29
CA SER A 35 -13.12 -11.67 -2.71
C SER A 35 -12.16 -10.58 -3.19
N ALA A 36 -11.83 -9.57 -2.37
CA ALA A 36 -10.84 -8.55 -2.73
C ALA A 36 -9.44 -9.15 -2.95
N ALA A 37 -9.02 -10.10 -2.10
CA ALA A 37 -7.77 -10.82 -2.27
C ALA A 37 -7.76 -11.62 -3.58
N VAL A 38 -8.81 -12.42 -3.85
CA VAL A 38 -8.91 -13.22 -5.08
C VAL A 38 -8.96 -12.34 -6.33
N VAL A 39 -9.77 -11.28 -6.34
CA VAL A 39 -9.90 -10.38 -7.49
C VAL A 39 -8.58 -9.66 -7.77
N SER A 40 -7.91 -9.15 -6.74
CA SER A 40 -6.60 -8.52 -6.92
C SER A 40 -5.52 -9.50 -7.37
N MET A 41 -5.55 -10.74 -6.86
CA MET A 41 -4.65 -11.81 -7.29
C MET A 41 -4.86 -12.15 -8.77
N LEU A 42 -6.10 -12.35 -9.20
CA LEU A 42 -6.41 -12.59 -10.61
C LEU A 42 -6.01 -11.40 -11.49
N THR A 43 -6.19 -10.17 -11.03
CA THR A 43 -5.79 -8.97 -11.77
C THR A 43 -4.28 -8.96 -12.07
N ILE A 44 -3.45 -9.46 -11.14
CA ILE A 44 -1.99 -9.54 -11.31
C ILE A 44 -1.57 -10.82 -12.04
N ALA A 45 -2.23 -11.95 -11.79
CA ALA A 45 -1.86 -13.25 -12.35
C ALA A 45 -2.29 -13.43 -13.81
N LEU A 46 -3.42 -12.83 -14.23
CA LEU A 46 -3.94 -12.97 -15.59
C LEU A 46 -2.99 -12.43 -16.66
N PRO A 47 -2.36 -11.25 -16.53
CA PRO A 47 -1.33 -10.80 -17.46
C PRO A 47 -0.17 -11.80 -17.62
N ALA A 48 0.28 -12.43 -16.54
CA ALA A 48 1.32 -13.46 -16.59
C ALA A 48 0.87 -14.70 -17.39
N LEU A 49 -0.39 -15.11 -17.22
CA LEU A 49 -0.99 -16.17 -18.03
C LEU A 49 -1.14 -15.77 -19.51
N LEU A 50 -1.51 -14.52 -19.80
CA LEU A 50 -1.62 -14.04 -21.19
C LEU A 50 -0.27 -14.03 -21.90
N VAL A 51 0.79 -13.63 -21.21
CA VAL A 51 2.17 -13.71 -21.71
C VAL A 51 2.56 -15.16 -21.98
N TRP A 52 2.22 -16.07 -21.06
CA TRP A 52 2.45 -17.50 -21.24
C TRP A 52 1.72 -18.05 -22.47
N VAL A 53 0.43 -17.74 -22.65
CA VAL A 53 -0.36 -18.15 -23.83
C VAL A 53 0.20 -17.58 -25.13
N ALA A 54 0.69 -16.33 -25.10
CA ALA A 54 1.25 -15.67 -26.28
C ALA A 54 2.62 -16.24 -26.70
N SER A 55 3.31 -16.94 -25.79
CA SER A 55 4.60 -17.57 -26.08
C SER A 55 4.38 -18.90 -26.80
N ALA A 56 4.50 -18.89 -28.13
CA ALA A 56 4.25 -20.04 -29.01
C ALA A 56 5.15 -21.28 -28.74
N GLU A 57 6.21 -21.14 -27.92
CA GLU A 57 7.17 -22.19 -27.59
C GLU A 57 7.17 -22.57 -26.09
N SER A 58 6.14 -22.21 -25.32
CA SER A 58 6.15 -22.44 -23.87
C SER A 58 6.13 -23.94 -23.54
N THR A 59 7.27 -24.50 -23.13
CA THR A 59 7.40 -25.85 -22.54
C THR A 59 6.91 -25.90 -21.08
N VAL A 60 6.48 -24.76 -20.54
CA VAL A 60 6.05 -24.55 -19.16
C VAL A 60 4.56 -24.85 -19.03
N GLU A 61 4.15 -25.58 -17.99
CA GLU A 61 2.72 -25.82 -17.71
C GLU A 61 1.99 -24.55 -17.28
N TRP A 62 0.70 -24.42 -17.63
CA TRP A 62 -0.15 -23.29 -17.23
C TRP A 62 -0.22 -23.10 -15.71
N THR A 63 -0.13 -24.20 -14.94
CA THR A 63 -0.10 -24.22 -13.47
C THR A 63 1.11 -23.47 -12.92
N ARG A 64 2.27 -23.62 -13.56
CA ARG A 64 3.50 -22.89 -13.20
C ARG A 64 3.36 -21.42 -13.53
N ALA A 65 2.83 -21.06 -14.70
CA ALA A 65 2.59 -19.67 -15.06
C ALA A 65 1.62 -18.97 -14.08
N PHE A 66 0.54 -19.67 -13.70
CA PHE A 66 -0.39 -19.18 -12.68
C PHE A 66 0.26 -19.05 -11.30
N SER A 67 1.12 -19.99 -10.91
CA SER A 67 1.88 -19.92 -9.66
C SER A 67 2.82 -18.72 -9.65
N VAL A 68 3.50 -18.42 -10.76
CA VAL A 68 4.36 -17.22 -10.87
C VAL A 68 3.53 -15.96 -10.69
N GLY A 69 2.38 -15.85 -11.36
CA GLY A 69 1.46 -14.73 -11.18
C GLY A 69 0.95 -14.58 -9.73
N SER A 70 0.68 -15.70 -9.07
CA SER A 70 0.26 -15.75 -7.65
C SER A 70 1.39 -15.32 -6.70
N SER A 71 2.62 -15.76 -6.94
CA SER A 71 3.81 -15.32 -6.20
C SER A 71 4.08 -13.83 -6.41
N ILE A 72 3.89 -13.30 -7.62
CA ILE A 72 4.00 -11.85 -7.90
C ILE A 72 2.92 -11.07 -7.12
N TRP A 73 1.68 -11.58 -7.01
CA TRP A 73 0.67 -10.96 -6.16
C TRP A 73 1.07 -11.00 -4.67
N LEU A 74 1.66 -12.09 -4.18
CA LEU A 74 2.19 -12.15 -2.81
C LEU A 74 3.32 -11.13 -2.59
N LEU A 75 4.23 -10.97 -3.56
CA LEU A 75 5.25 -9.93 -3.55
C LEU A 75 4.63 -8.53 -3.54
N ALA A 76 3.56 -8.30 -4.32
CA ALA A 76 2.82 -7.05 -4.31
C ALA A 76 2.20 -6.75 -2.93
N ASN A 77 1.89 -7.78 -2.15
CA ASN A 77 1.44 -7.65 -0.77
C ASN A 77 2.60 -7.54 0.23
N GLY A 78 3.85 -7.57 -0.22
CA GLY A 78 5.05 -7.47 0.61
C GLY A 78 5.57 -8.77 1.19
N ALA A 79 5.14 -9.91 0.64
CA ALA A 79 5.73 -11.19 0.99
C ALA A 79 7.10 -11.36 0.30
N PRO A 80 8.18 -11.66 1.04
CA PRO A 80 9.45 -12.02 0.44
C PRO A 80 9.33 -13.29 -0.39
N LEU A 81 9.84 -13.25 -1.63
CA LEU A 81 9.90 -14.39 -2.52
C LEU A 81 11.29 -15.04 -2.48
N GLY A 82 11.32 -16.36 -2.34
CA GLY A 82 12.52 -17.17 -2.53
C GLY A 82 12.61 -17.66 -3.98
N ALA A 83 13.80 -17.52 -4.57
CA ALA A 83 14.16 -18.04 -5.88
C ALA A 83 15.57 -18.68 -5.78
N GLY A 84 15.62 -19.97 -5.45
CA GLY A 84 16.88 -20.66 -5.18
C GLY A 84 17.61 -20.07 -3.96
N LEU A 85 18.81 -19.52 -4.16
CA LEU A 85 19.61 -18.86 -3.11
C LEU A 85 19.29 -17.37 -2.94
N ALA A 86 18.49 -16.79 -3.84
CA ALA A 86 18.16 -15.37 -3.82
C ALA A 86 16.79 -15.15 -3.16
N THR A 87 16.70 -14.10 -2.34
CA THR A 87 15.44 -13.64 -1.74
C THR A 87 15.12 -12.25 -2.23
N ILE A 88 13.94 -12.09 -2.84
CA ILE A 88 13.41 -10.80 -3.30
C ILE A 88 12.44 -10.30 -2.22
N SER A 89 12.90 -9.32 -1.44
CA SER A 89 12.11 -8.72 -0.35
C SER A 89 11.57 -7.32 -0.68
N MET A 90 11.88 -6.78 -1.86
CA MET A 90 11.43 -5.45 -2.26
C MET A 90 10.04 -5.50 -2.89
N THR A 91 9.08 -4.86 -2.24
CA THR A 91 7.69 -4.72 -2.70
C THR A 91 7.57 -3.63 -3.78
N PRO A 92 7.17 -3.92 -5.03
CA PRO A 92 6.98 -2.90 -6.06
C PRO A 92 5.70 -2.10 -5.79
N TRP A 93 5.80 -0.82 -5.42
CA TRP A 93 4.62 -0.12 -4.87
C TRP A 93 3.53 0.21 -5.89
N LEU A 94 3.85 0.42 -7.17
CA LEU A 94 2.78 0.56 -8.16
C LEU A 94 2.00 -0.74 -8.32
N LEU A 95 2.68 -1.88 -8.14
CA LEU A 95 2.02 -3.17 -8.15
C LEU A 95 1.15 -3.36 -6.90
N THR A 96 1.63 -2.93 -5.72
CA THR A 96 0.86 -2.91 -4.46
C THR A 96 -0.36 -2.01 -4.51
N ALA A 97 -0.34 -0.94 -5.31
CA ALA A 97 -1.48 -0.05 -5.48
C ALA A 97 -2.74 -0.79 -5.99
N ILE A 98 -2.56 -1.87 -6.76
CA ILE A 98 -3.66 -2.71 -7.27
C ILE A 98 -4.42 -3.42 -6.13
N PRO A 99 -3.80 -4.32 -5.33
CA PRO A 99 -4.48 -4.96 -4.21
C PRO A 99 -4.97 -3.96 -3.18
N LEU A 100 -4.18 -2.92 -2.88
CA LEU A 100 -4.58 -1.88 -1.93
C LEU A 100 -5.83 -1.13 -2.41
N GLY A 101 -5.90 -0.75 -3.68
CA GLY A 101 -7.04 -0.04 -4.27
C GLY A 101 -8.31 -0.90 -4.28
N ILE A 102 -8.21 -2.14 -4.74
CA ILE A 102 -9.32 -3.11 -4.77
C ILE A 102 -9.83 -3.37 -3.34
N ALA A 103 -8.93 -3.62 -2.40
CA ALA A 103 -9.28 -3.84 -1.00
C ALA A 103 -9.92 -2.59 -0.37
N THR A 104 -9.39 -1.39 -0.65
CA THR A 104 -9.95 -0.12 -0.15
C THR A 104 -11.38 0.08 -0.64
N ILE A 105 -11.65 -0.19 -1.92
CA ILE A 105 -13.00 -0.11 -2.50
C ILE A 105 -13.92 -1.14 -1.84
N ALA A 106 -13.46 -2.37 -1.63
CA ALA A 106 -14.24 -3.43 -0.99
C ALA A 106 -14.60 -3.09 0.47
N VAL A 107 -13.63 -2.65 1.29
CA VAL A 107 -13.87 -2.21 2.67
C VAL A 107 -14.86 -1.05 2.69
N ARG A 108 -14.67 -0.06 1.81
CA ARG A 108 -15.55 1.10 1.77
C ARG A 108 -17.00 0.71 1.51
N ARG A 109 -17.27 -0.22 0.59
CA ARG A 109 -18.62 -0.74 0.34
C ARG A 109 -19.25 -1.35 1.60
N VAL A 110 -18.47 -2.07 2.41
CA VAL A 110 -18.95 -2.65 3.68
C VAL A 110 -19.19 -1.56 4.73
N LEU A 111 -18.29 -0.58 4.86
CA LEU A 111 -18.44 0.52 5.83
C LEU A 111 -19.71 1.36 5.59
N VAL A 112 -20.09 1.56 4.33
CA VAL A 112 -21.33 2.27 3.96
C VAL A 112 -22.57 1.51 4.44
N GLN A 113 -22.60 0.20 4.24
CA GLN A 113 -23.73 -0.64 4.68
C GLN A 113 -23.94 -0.61 6.20
N ILE A 114 -22.85 -0.46 6.98
CA ILE A 114 -22.95 -0.32 8.44
C ILE A 114 -23.72 0.95 8.82
N ASP A 115 -23.49 2.07 8.12
CA ASP A 115 -24.14 3.34 8.45
C ASP A 115 -25.62 3.34 8.03
N ASP A 116 -25.97 2.71 6.90
CA ASP A 116 -27.38 2.56 6.46
C ASP A 116 -28.20 1.64 7.37
N GLU A 117 -27.60 0.61 7.97
CA GLU A 117 -28.29 -0.33 8.86
C GLU A 117 -28.42 0.18 10.31
N ARG A 118 -27.71 1.25 10.68
CA ARG A 118 -27.72 1.83 12.04
C ARG A 118 -29.02 2.47 12.51
N PRO A 119 -29.77 3.24 11.69
CA PRO A 119 -31.05 3.80 12.10
C PRO A 119 -32.04 2.73 12.59
N ARG A 120 -31.89 1.48 12.10
CA ARG A 120 -32.71 0.32 12.50
C ARG A 120 -32.23 -0.39 13.77
N ARG A 121 -31.01 -0.11 14.24
CA ARG A 121 -30.32 -0.83 15.34
C ARG A 121 -30.13 -0.03 16.62
N SER A 122 -30.40 1.28 16.62
CA SER A 122 -30.06 2.14 17.74
C SER A 122 -31.03 2.05 18.90
N GLU A 123 -30.70 1.21 19.89
CA GLU A 123 -30.73 1.59 21.32
C GLU A 123 -29.95 0.61 22.23
N THR A 124 -29.62 -0.61 21.80
CA THR A 124 -29.29 -1.68 22.76
C THR A 124 -27.82 -2.12 22.87
N ARG A 125 -26.87 -1.78 21.99
CA ARG A 125 -25.50 -2.33 22.15
C ARG A 125 -24.38 -1.60 21.40
N GLY A 126 -23.31 -1.31 22.15
CA GLY A 126 -21.95 -1.12 21.61
C GLY A 126 -21.70 0.22 20.93
N GLY A 127 -20.69 0.95 21.40
CA GLY A 127 -20.29 2.20 20.76
C GLY A 127 -19.85 1.98 19.30
N PRO A 128 -20.10 2.93 18.40
CA PRO A 128 -19.91 2.80 16.94
C PRO A 128 -18.47 2.52 16.47
N GLY A 129 -17.47 2.61 17.37
CA GLY A 129 -16.11 2.17 17.10
C GLY A 129 -15.90 0.64 17.17
N ARG A 130 -16.74 -0.09 17.93
CA ARG A 130 -16.63 -1.56 18.06
C ARG A 130 -17.05 -2.28 16.78
N ASP A 131 -18.12 -1.84 16.13
CA ASP A 131 -18.58 -2.45 14.87
C ASP A 131 -17.55 -2.27 13.74
N VAL A 132 -16.95 -1.08 13.65
CA VAL A 132 -15.91 -0.76 12.67
C VAL A 132 -14.65 -1.59 12.94
N ALA A 133 -14.27 -1.75 14.20
CA ALA A 133 -13.15 -2.62 14.58
C ALA A 133 -13.42 -4.09 14.22
N ASN A 134 -14.63 -4.60 14.49
CA ASN A 134 -15.01 -5.97 14.14
C ASN A 134 -15.00 -6.20 12.62
N VAL A 135 -15.50 -5.24 11.85
CA VAL A 135 -15.46 -5.30 10.37
C VAL A 135 -14.03 -5.23 9.86
N ALA A 136 -13.19 -4.34 10.42
CA ALA A 136 -11.77 -4.24 10.07
C ALA A 136 -11.04 -5.56 10.34
N VAL A 137 -11.21 -6.15 11.52
CA VAL A 137 -10.57 -7.42 11.88
C VAL A 137 -11.06 -8.54 10.96
N ALA A 138 -12.37 -8.68 10.76
CA ALA A 138 -12.94 -9.70 9.88
C ALA A 138 -12.44 -9.59 8.42
N PHE A 139 -12.32 -8.37 7.90
CA PHE A 139 -11.78 -8.11 6.56
C PHE A 139 -10.32 -8.52 6.47
N VAL A 140 -9.48 -8.02 7.39
CA VAL A 140 -8.03 -8.29 7.41
C VAL A 140 -7.78 -9.78 7.58
N CYS A 141 -8.45 -10.45 8.52
CA CYS A 141 -8.31 -11.89 8.73
C CYS A 141 -8.67 -12.70 7.49
N SER A 142 -9.76 -12.35 6.78
CA SER A 142 -10.14 -13.07 5.56
C SER A 142 -9.18 -12.81 4.40
N TYR A 143 -8.73 -11.57 4.22
CA TYR A 143 -7.76 -11.20 3.18
C TYR A 143 -6.42 -11.92 3.40
N THR A 144 -5.95 -11.93 4.65
CA THR A 144 -4.75 -12.65 5.09
C THR A 144 -4.89 -14.16 4.98
N GLY A 145 -6.08 -14.70 5.27
CA GLY A 145 -6.38 -16.13 5.07
C GLY A 145 -6.17 -16.56 3.62
N VAL A 146 -6.64 -15.76 2.65
CA VAL A 146 -6.39 -16.04 1.22
C VAL A 146 -4.90 -15.94 0.90
N GLY A 147 -4.19 -14.94 1.44
CA GLY A 147 -2.74 -14.81 1.31
C GLY A 147 -1.98 -16.07 1.76
N LEU A 148 -2.33 -16.58 2.94
CA LEU A 148 -1.74 -17.81 3.48
C LEU A 148 -2.06 -19.02 2.60
N LEU A 149 -3.31 -19.18 2.15
CA LEU A 149 -3.70 -20.30 1.29
C LEU A 149 -2.89 -20.32 -0.02
N ILE A 150 -2.70 -19.16 -0.64
CA ILE A 150 -1.91 -19.02 -1.87
C ILE A 150 -0.42 -19.30 -1.59
N ALA A 151 0.13 -18.83 -0.47
CA ALA A 151 1.51 -19.10 -0.09
C ALA A 151 1.76 -20.60 0.12
N LEU A 152 0.82 -21.30 0.76
CA LEU A 152 0.88 -22.74 0.93
C LEU A 152 0.75 -23.49 -0.40
N ALA A 153 -0.17 -23.06 -1.27
CA ALA A 153 -0.36 -23.66 -2.60
C ALA A 153 0.86 -23.50 -3.53
N THR A 154 1.65 -22.43 -3.35
CA THR A 154 2.84 -22.13 -4.17
C THR A 154 4.16 -22.61 -3.54
N SER A 155 4.13 -23.17 -2.32
CA SER A 155 5.32 -23.52 -1.54
C SER A 155 6.28 -24.52 -2.20
N GLY A 156 5.76 -25.44 -3.03
CA GLY A 156 6.56 -26.44 -3.76
C GLY A 156 7.13 -25.96 -5.09
N GLN A 157 6.91 -24.69 -5.45
CA GLN A 157 7.32 -24.14 -6.74
C GLN A 157 8.69 -23.44 -6.65
N PRO A 158 9.43 -23.33 -7.77
CA PRO A 158 10.75 -22.69 -7.79
C PRO A 158 10.74 -21.24 -7.29
N LEU A 159 9.63 -20.54 -7.53
CA LEU A 159 9.36 -19.20 -7.03
C LEU A 159 8.21 -19.27 -6.02
N HIS A 160 8.54 -19.21 -4.74
CA HIS A 160 7.58 -19.33 -3.64
C HIS A 160 7.73 -18.17 -2.65
N ALA A 161 6.63 -17.82 -1.98
CA ALA A 161 6.65 -16.82 -0.94
C ALA A 161 6.82 -17.46 0.44
N SER A 162 7.48 -16.75 1.36
CA SER A 162 7.47 -17.18 2.77
C SER A 162 6.05 -17.14 3.34
N ALA A 163 5.62 -18.20 4.04
CA ALA A 163 4.28 -18.25 4.63
C ALA A 163 4.06 -17.13 5.66
N LEU A 164 5.05 -16.92 6.54
CA LEU A 164 5.00 -15.84 7.53
C LEU A 164 5.00 -14.46 6.88
N GLY A 165 5.86 -14.23 5.89
CA GLY A 165 5.90 -12.95 5.17
C GLY A 165 4.62 -12.68 4.38
N SER A 166 3.97 -13.72 3.86
CA SER A 166 2.66 -13.62 3.19
C SER A 166 1.57 -13.21 4.17
N VAL A 167 1.55 -13.79 5.37
CA VAL A 167 0.62 -13.41 6.44
C VAL A 167 0.82 -11.96 6.85
N LEU A 168 2.06 -11.57 7.15
CA LEU A 168 2.38 -10.20 7.58
C LEU A 168 2.09 -9.18 6.48
N GLY A 169 2.55 -9.43 5.26
CA GLY A 169 2.37 -8.53 4.13
C GLY A 169 0.90 -8.30 3.79
N THR A 170 0.12 -9.38 3.63
CA THR A 170 -1.32 -9.26 3.36
C THR A 170 -2.09 -8.64 4.52
N ALA A 171 -1.69 -8.89 5.77
CA ALA A 171 -2.28 -8.23 6.93
C ALA A 171 -2.02 -6.72 6.92
N VAL A 172 -0.80 -6.29 6.57
CA VAL A 172 -0.44 -4.87 6.41
C VAL A 172 -1.26 -4.23 5.29
N VAL A 173 -1.34 -4.85 4.11
CA VAL A 173 -2.15 -4.32 2.99
C VAL A 173 -3.63 -4.24 3.37
N GLY A 174 -4.18 -5.27 4.01
CA GLY A 174 -5.56 -5.27 4.49
C GLY A 174 -5.81 -4.15 5.52
N ALA A 175 -4.91 -3.97 6.47
CA ALA A 175 -5.01 -2.90 7.47
C ALA A 175 -4.90 -1.51 6.83
N MET A 176 -3.97 -1.34 5.89
CA MET A 176 -3.81 -0.10 5.13
C MET A 176 -5.03 0.21 4.26
N ALA A 177 -5.68 -0.80 3.67
CA ALA A 177 -6.92 -0.63 2.93
C ALA A 177 -8.07 -0.15 3.84
N VAL A 178 -8.17 -0.68 5.06
CA VAL A 178 -9.13 -0.19 6.06
C VAL A 178 -8.83 1.25 6.43
N LEU A 179 -7.57 1.57 6.74
CA LEU A 179 -7.15 2.94 7.07
C LEU A 179 -7.42 3.92 5.93
N ALA A 180 -7.15 3.53 4.68
CA ALA A 180 -7.42 4.31 3.49
C ALA A 180 -8.93 4.55 3.30
N ALA A 181 -9.75 3.51 3.44
CA ALA A 181 -11.20 3.62 3.35
C ALA A 181 -11.75 4.60 4.41
N VAL A 182 -11.30 4.46 5.66
CA VAL A 182 -11.67 5.36 6.76
C VAL A 182 -11.19 6.79 6.53
N ALA A 183 -9.97 6.98 6.01
CA ALA A 183 -9.42 8.30 5.70
C ALA A 183 -10.15 9.01 4.56
N LEU A 184 -10.63 8.26 3.55
CA LEU A 184 -11.46 8.80 2.46
C LEU A 184 -12.81 9.29 2.99
N GLU A 185 -13.44 8.55 3.90
CA GLU A 185 -14.69 8.97 4.56
C GLU A 185 -14.52 10.24 5.42
N LEU A 186 -13.33 10.45 6.00
CA LEU A 186 -13.00 11.66 6.76
C LEU A 186 -12.86 12.92 5.90
N ARG A 187 -12.54 12.78 4.60
CA ARG A 187 -12.27 13.91 3.68
C ARG A 187 -13.51 14.43 2.95
N GLY A 188 -14.59 13.65 2.89
CA GLY A 188 -15.84 14.07 2.25
C GLY A 188 -16.66 15.00 3.14
N ASP A 189 -16.49 16.32 3.00
CA ASP A 189 -17.46 17.31 3.55
C ASP A 189 -18.67 17.51 2.61
N ILE A 190 -18.61 16.99 1.37
CA ILE A 190 -19.72 16.91 0.42
C ILE A 190 -19.98 15.41 0.19
N GLY A 191 -20.93 14.83 0.93
CA GLY A 191 -21.31 13.42 0.78
C GLY A 191 -20.39 12.42 1.47
N SER A 192 -20.15 12.58 2.79
CA SER A 192 -19.66 11.46 3.60
C SER A 192 -20.64 10.29 3.43
N VAL A 193 -20.15 9.12 3.04
CA VAL A 193 -21.01 7.96 2.81
C VAL A 193 -21.27 7.20 4.12
N ALA A 194 -20.44 7.44 5.15
CA ALA A 194 -20.70 7.05 6.54
C ALA A 194 -20.61 8.24 7.54
N PRO A 195 -21.64 9.12 7.61
CA PRO A 195 -21.71 10.25 8.55
C PRO A 195 -21.43 9.91 10.01
N GLY A 196 -21.84 8.73 10.49
CA GLY A 196 -21.62 8.32 11.88
C GLY A 196 -20.14 8.13 12.23
N LEU A 197 -19.37 7.52 11.31
CA LEU A 197 -17.94 7.24 11.50
C LEU A 197 -17.10 8.51 11.48
N SER A 198 -17.39 9.43 10.56
CA SER A 198 -16.65 10.69 10.43
C SER A 198 -16.77 11.56 11.69
N ARG A 199 -17.96 11.62 12.32
CA ARG A 199 -18.17 12.34 13.59
C ARG A 199 -17.31 11.78 14.73
N LEU A 200 -17.24 10.46 14.88
CA LEU A 200 -16.49 9.81 15.95
C LEU A 200 -14.99 10.03 15.82
N LEU A 201 -14.47 9.94 14.59
CA LEU A 201 -13.06 10.16 14.32
C LEU A 201 -12.71 11.64 14.49
N LYS A 202 -13.59 12.56 14.07
CA LYS A 202 -13.45 14.01 14.34
C LYS A 202 -13.42 14.31 15.84
N ALA A 203 -14.15 13.55 16.67
CA ALA A 203 -14.15 13.65 18.13
C ALA A 203 -12.89 13.06 18.80
N ARG A 204 -12.31 11.99 18.23
CA ARG A 204 -11.10 11.34 18.78
C ARG A 204 -9.78 11.97 18.36
N LEU A 205 -9.70 12.58 17.17
CA LEU A 205 -8.47 13.24 16.71
C LEU A 205 -8.35 14.67 17.26
N PRO A 206 -7.26 15.01 17.97
CA PRO A 206 -6.97 16.38 18.37
C PRO A 206 -6.95 17.33 17.17
N VAL A 207 -7.52 18.52 17.33
CA VAL A 207 -7.60 19.53 16.26
C VAL A 207 -6.22 19.88 15.67
N ASN A 208 -5.18 19.88 16.52
CA ASN A 208 -3.80 20.18 16.11
C ASN A 208 -3.27 19.12 15.14
N LEU A 209 -3.51 17.84 15.42
CA LEU A 209 -3.06 16.75 14.56
C LEU A 209 -3.80 16.77 13.23
N ARG A 210 -5.12 17.00 13.24
CA ARG A 210 -5.92 17.12 12.01
C ARG A 210 -5.45 18.26 11.11
N ARG A 211 -5.05 19.40 11.69
CA ARG A 211 -4.47 20.53 10.98
C ARG A 211 -3.07 20.25 10.45
N ALA A 212 -2.30 19.39 11.12
CA ALA A 212 -0.95 19.01 10.73
C ALA A 212 -0.88 17.97 9.61
N ILE A 213 -1.88 17.07 9.49
CA ILE A 213 -1.88 15.98 8.51
C ILE A 213 -1.73 16.48 7.07
N ARG A 214 -2.55 17.45 6.65
CA ARG A 214 -2.54 17.92 5.25
C ARG A 214 -1.22 18.62 4.88
N PRO A 215 -0.68 19.57 5.67
CA PRO A 215 0.65 20.12 5.44
C PRO A 215 1.75 19.05 5.43
N GLY A 216 1.72 18.10 6.37
CA GLY A 216 2.70 17.01 6.44
C GLY A 216 2.70 16.12 5.20
N LEU A 217 1.52 15.68 4.76
CA LEU A 217 1.37 14.89 3.52
C LEU A 217 1.84 15.67 2.30
N VAL A 218 1.53 16.97 2.21
CA VAL A 218 2.03 17.81 1.11
C VAL A 218 3.56 17.88 1.11
N GLY A 219 4.19 17.95 2.28
CA GLY A 219 5.65 17.84 2.40
C GLY A 219 6.20 16.50 1.94
N ALA A 220 5.62 15.40 2.43
CA ALA A 220 6.01 14.05 2.03
C ALA A 220 5.90 13.86 0.50
N PHE A 221 4.79 14.27 -0.10
CA PHE A 221 4.60 14.20 -1.55
C PHE A 221 5.53 15.15 -2.33
N ALA A 222 5.90 16.30 -1.77
CA ALA A 222 6.88 17.19 -2.39
C ALA A 222 8.28 16.54 -2.44
N VAL A 223 8.71 15.92 -1.33
CA VAL A 223 9.99 15.18 -1.26
C VAL A 223 9.97 13.96 -2.17
N PHE A 224 8.90 13.15 -2.11
CA PHE A 224 8.70 12.00 -3.00
C PHE A 224 8.71 12.42 -4.48
N GLY A 225 7.98 13.49 -4.83
CA GLY A 225 7.93 14.02 -6.19
C GLY A 225 9.30 14.51 -6.67
N ALA A 226 10.07 15.18 -5.80
CA ALA A 226 11.44 15.54 -6.12
C ALA A 226 12.35 14.32 -6.33
N GLY A 227 12.18 13.27 -5.51
CA GLY A 227 12.88 12.00 -5.68
C GLY A 227 12.52 11.34 -7.02
N LEU A 228 11.25 11.37 -7.41
CA LEU A 228 10.79 10.86 -8.70
C LEU A 228 11.38 11.65 -9.87
N VAL A 229 11.40 12.99 -9.78
CA VAL A 229 12.04 13.85 -10.80
C VAL A 229 13.53 13.54 -10.92
N LEU A 230 14.23 13.36 -9.80
CA LEU A 230 15.64 12.98 -9.80
C LEU A 230 15.84 11.60 -10.45
N THR A 231 15.05 10.60 -10.09
CA THR A 231 15.09 9.26 -10.68
C THR A 231 14.90 9.31 -12.19
N ILE A 232 13.88 10.02 -12.68
CA ILE A 232 13.63 10.18 -14.12
C ILE A 232 14.80 10.90 -14.79
N GLY A 233 15.32 11.96 -14.19
CA GLY A 233 16.47 12.70 -14.70
C GLY A 233 17.72 11.81 -14.85
N VAL A 234 18.00 10.96 -13.86
CA VAL A 234 19.12 10.02 -13.89
C VAL A 234 18.92 8.93 -14.94
N ILE A 235 17.72 8.38 -15.07
CA ILE A 235 17.39 7.40 -16.13
C ILE A 235 17.59 8.01 -17.52
N VAL A 236 17.10 9.23 -17.74
CA VAL A 236 17.25 9.92 -19.04
C VAL A 236 18.72 10.22 -19.34
N ALA A 237 19.49 10.65 -18.34
CA ALA A 237 20.91 10.94 -18.48
C ALA A 237 21.76 9.69 -18.81
N HIS A 238 21.35 8.51 -18.34
CA HIS A 238 22.08 7.25 -18.53
C HIS A 238 21.39 6.27 -19.48
N ARG A 239 20.47 6.76 -20.32
CA ARG A 239 19.65 5.94 -21.22
C ARG A 239 20.48 5.04 -22.14
N ASP A 240 21.66 5.50 -22.58
CA ASP A 240 22.51 4.76 -23.52
C ASP A 240 23.11 3.53 -22.82
N ARG A 241 23.54 3.65 -21.56
CA ARG A 241 24.03 2.53 -20.75
C ARG A 241 22.90 1.55 -20.42
N ILE A 242 21.70 2.06 -20.13
CA ILE A 242 20.51 1.22 -19.93
C ILE A 242 20.19 0.44 -21.23
N GLY A 243 20.26 1.10 -22.39
CA GLY A 243 20.05 0.48 -23.70
C GLY A 243 21.04 -0.65 -23.98
N GLN A 244 22.33 -0.44 -23.72
CA GLN A 244 23.36 -1.47 -23.88
C GLN A 244 23.09 -2.71 -23.01
N LEU A 245 22.54 -2.53 -21.81
CA LEU A 245 22.15 -3.65 -20.94
C LEU A 245 20.94 -4.42 -21.50
N TYR A 246 19.97 -3.73 -22.12
CA TYR A 246 18.89 -4.37 -22.86
C TYR A 246 19.41 -5.15 -24.08
N ASP A 247 20.34 -4.58 -24.84
CA ASP A 247 20.95 -5.25 -25.99
C ASP A 247 21.72 -6.51 -25.57
N THR A 248 22.43 -6.44 -24.43
CA THR A 248 23.17 -7.59 -23.86
C THR A 248 22.24 -8.71 -23.41
N LEU A 249 21.04 -8.39 -22.91
CA LEU A 249 20.04 -9.39 -22.52
C LEU A 249 19.50 -10.18 -23.72
N GLY A 250 19.58 -9.64 -24.94
CA GLY A 250 19.21 -10.34 -26.17
C GLY A 250 17.79 -10.92 -26.19
N GLY A 251 16.87 -10.29 -25.45
CA GLY A 251 15.54 -10.83 -25.18
C GLY A 251 14.54 -10.64 -26.32
N ASP A 252 13.49 -11.45 -26.33
CA ASP A 252 12.34 -11.25 -27.21
C ASP A 252 11.57 -9.96 -26.83
N PRO A 253 10.82 -9.35 -27.76
CA PRO A 253 10.09 -8.11 -27.47
C PRO A 253 9.10 -8.23 -26.29
N VAL A 254 8.53 -9.42 -26.07
CA VAL A 254 7.59 -9.67 -24.96
C VAL A 254 8.34 -9.69 -23.63
N GLY A 255 9.44 -10.44 -23.53
CA GLY A 255 10.28 -10.48 -22.33
C GLY A 255 10.85 -9.11 -21.96
N ILE A 256 11.33 -8.35 -22.96
CA ILE A 256 11.80 -6.97 -22.75
C ILE A 256 10.67 -6.08 -22.22
N SER A 257 9.46 -6.20 -22.77
CA SER A 257 8.30 -5.43 -22.33
C SER A 257 7.90 -5.76 -20.89
N VAL A 258 7.87 -7.04 -20.53
CA VAL A 258 7.56 -7.51 -19.17
C VAL A 258 8.62 -7.06 -18.17
N LEU A 259 9.91 -7.16 -18.52
CA LEU A 259 11.02 -6.68 -17.70
C LEU A 259 10.96 -5.16 -17.49
N THR A 260 10.65 -4.42 -18.55
CA THR A 260 10.49 -2.96 -18.48
C THR A 260 9.31 -2.59 -17.59
N LEU A 261 8.16 -3.27 -17.74
CA LEU A 261 7.00 -3.08 -16.88
C LEU A 261 7.33 -3.38 -15.41
N GLY A 262 8.05 -4.47 -15.12
CA GLY A 262 8.50 -4.80 -13.77
C GLY A 262 9.34 -3.69 -13.12
N GLN A 263 10.27 -3.10 -13.89
CA GLN A 263 11.08 -1.97 -13.43
C GLN A 263 10.25 -0.71 -13.23
N LEU A 264 9.30 -0.43 -14.14
CA LEU A 264 8.37 0.70 -14.00
C LEU A 264 7.52 0.57 -12.74
N LEU A 265 7.08 -0.65 -12.41
CA LEU A 265 6.29 -0.92 -11.20
C LEU A 265 7.06 -0.63 -9.90
N ALA A 266 8.39 -0.67 -9.95
CA ALA A 266 9.30 -0.36 -8.84
C ALA A 266 9.75 1.12 -8.83
N LEU A 267 9.34 1.97 -9.78
CA LEU A 267 9.76 3.38 -9.82
C LEU A 267 9.52 4.16 -8.53
N PRO A 268 8.38 4.01 -7.81
CA PRO A 268 8.19 4.70 -6.54
C PRO A 268 9.21 4.30 -5.48
N ASN A 269 9.66 3.04 -5.47
CA ASN A 269 10.70 2.58 -4.56
C ASN A 269 12.02 3.31 -4.84
N VAL A 270 12.40 3.41 -6.12
CA VAL A 270 13.60 4.12 -6.55
C VAL A 270 13.50 5.62 -6.25
N ALA A 271 12.31 6.22 -6.40
CA ALA A 271 12.07 7.62 -6.02
C ALA A 271 12.29 7.86 -4.51
N ILE A 272 12.00 6.88 -3.67
CA ILE A 272 12.24 6.96 -2.22
C ILE A 272 13.72 6.75 -1.89
N TRP A 273 14.41 5.88 -2.61
CA TRP A 273 15.87 5.80 -2.53
C TRP A 273 16.52 7.12 -2.93
N ALA A 274 16.05 7.75 -4.00
CA ALA A 274 16.48 9.08 -4.42
C ALA A 274 16.15 10.13 -3.34
N ALA A 275 14.97 10.09 -2.73
CA ALA A 275 14.62 10.98 -1.62
C ALA A 275 15.54 10.81 -0.40
N SER A 276 15.85 9.57 -0.02
CA SER A 276 16.82 9.25 1.04
C SER A 276 18.22 9.73 0.69
N TRP A 277 18.64 9.56 -0.57
CA TRP A 277 19.88 10.11 -1.08
C TRP A 277 19.91 11.63 -0.97
N MET A 278 18.87 12.33 -1.42
CA MET A 278 18.77 13.80 -1.29
C MET A 278 18.75 14.26 0.17
N ALA A 279 18.27 13.45 1.10
CA ALA A 279 18.27 13.76 2.52
C ALA A 279 19.65 13.56 3.19
N GLY A 280 20.56 12.82 2.57
CA GLY A 280 21.93 12.61 3.05
C GLY A 280 22.32 11.19 3.44
N PRO A 281 21.45 10.37 4.06
CA PRO A 281 21.80 8.99 4.41
C PRO A 281 22.23 8.12 3.22
N GLY A 282 21.84 8.48 2.00
CA GLY A 282 22.08 7.64 0.82
C GLY A 282 21.05 6.52 0.73
N PHE A 283 21.39 5.47 -0.02
CA PHE A 283 20.61 4.23 -0.05
C PHE A 283 21.50 3.01 -0.31
N ALA A 284 20.95 1.84 0.02
CA ALA A 284 21.51 0.53 -0.26
C ALA A 284 20.37 -0.39 -0.71
N PHE A 285 20.63 -1.24 -1.71
CA PHE A 285 19.63 -2.18 -2.27
C PHE A 285 20.14 -3.63 -2.29
N GLY A 286 21.38 -3.86 -1.85
CA GLY A 286 21.99 -5.17 -1.68
C GLY A 286 23.07 -5.16 -0.60
N GLN A 287 23.54 -6.34 -0.21
CA GLN A 287 24.62 -6.48 0.76
C GLN A 287 25.90 -5.84 0.24
N GLY A 288 26.54 -5.01 1.07
CA GLY A 288 27.76 -4.28 0.69
C GLY A 288 27.54 -3.14 -0.32
N THR A 289 26.29 -2.80 -0.64
CA THR A 289 25.99 -1.64 -1.50
C THR A 289 25.82 -0.37 -0.68
N SER A 290 26.34 0.76 -1.15
CA SER A 290 26.10 2.07 -0.55
C SER A 290 26.30 3.16 -1.59
N ILE A 291 25.27 3.98 -1.79
CA ILE A 291 25.30 5.13 -2.68
C ILE A 291 25.02 6.39 -1.84
N THR A 292 26.01 7.27 -1.72
CA THR A 292 25.96 8.50 -0.91
C THR A 292 26.28 9.72 -1.78
N TRP A 293 26.49 10.90 -1.19
CA TRP A 293 26.92 12.09 -1.94
C TRP A 293 28.40 12.09 -2.31
N SER A 294 29.24 11.40 -1.54
CA SER A 294 30.70 11.44 -1.69
C SER A 294 31.26 10.17 -2.32
N HIS A 295 30.59 9.04 -2.13
CA HIS A 295 31.06 7.74 -2.59
C HIS A 295 29.93 6.88 -3.14
N SER A 296 30.24 6.14 -4.21
CA SER A 296 29.41 5.11 -4.81
C SER A 296 30.11 3.75 -4.68
N THR A 297 29.44 2.81 -4.02
CA THR A 297 29.85 1.40 -3.94
C THR A 297 28.64 0.55 -4.33
N PRO A 298 28.38 0.34 -5.64
CA PRO A 298 27.19 -0.36 -6.12
C PRO A 298 27.25 -1.88 -5.93
N GLY A 299 28.42 -2.46 -5.59
CA GLY A 299 28.61 -3.90 -5.42
C GLY A 299 28.48 -4.69 -6.73
N LEU A 300 28.23 -6.00 -6.61
CA LEU A 300 27.89 -6.83 -7.76
C LEU A 300 26.43 -6.59 -8.15
N LEU A 301 26.21 -5.94 -9.30
CA LEU A 301 24.88 -5.63 -9.78
C LEU A 301 24.28 -6.85 -10.52
N PRO A 302 23.04 -7.26 -10.19
CA PRO A 302 22.31 -8.16 -11.07
C PRO A 302 22.07 -7.47 -12.42
N LEU A 303 21.91 -8.27 -13.48
CA LEU A 303 21.66 -7.77 -14.83
C LEU A 303 20.23 -7.23 -14.96
N ILE A 304 19.97 -6.09 -14.32
CA ILE A 304 18.73 -5.32 -14.36
C ILE A 304 19.05 -4.00 -15.06
N PRO A 305 18.52 -3.73 -16.27
CA PRO A 305 18.92 -2.57 -17.07
C PRO A 305 18.85 -1.23 -16.34
N GLY A 306 17.81 -1.01 -15.53
CA GLY A 306 17.62 0.22 -14.75
C GLY A 306 18.71 0.48 -13.71
N LEU A 307 19.40 -0.56 -13.22
CA LEU A 307 20.56 -0.38 -12.33
C LEU A 307 21.78 0.19 -13.07
N GLY A 308 21.80 0.15 -14.40
CA GLY A 308 22.80 0.84 -15.22
C GLY A 308 22.77 2.37 -15.07
N ALA A 309 21.70 2.93 -14.48
CA ALA A 309 21.61 4.35 -14.17
C ALA A 309 22.42 4.77 -12.93
N LEU A 310 22.93 3.79 -12.15
CA LEU A 310 23.73 4.08 -10.97
C LEU A 310 25.12 4.64 -11.34
N PRO A 311 25.67 5.54 -10.51
CA PRO A 311 26.99 6.09 -10.75
C PRO A 311 28.07 5.02 -10.60
N ASP A 312 29.14 5.17 -11.38
CA ASP A 312 30.27 4.25 -11.33
C ASP A 312 30.93 4.21 -9.94
N PRO A 313 31.57 3.08 -9.59
CA PRO A 313 32.23 2.95 -8.29
C PRO A 313 33.31 4.02 -8.07
N GLY A 314 33.33 4.63 -6.89
CA GLY A 314 34.38 5.58 -6.48
C GLY A 314 33.85 6.92 -5.97
N THR A 315 34.72 7.93 -5.99
CA THR A 315 34.43 9.28 -5.50
C THR A 315 33.52 10.04 -6.45
N LEU A 316 32.42 10.58 -5.92
CA LEU A 316 31.47 11.36 -6.70
C LEU A 316 31.88 12.84 -6.77
N PRO A 317 31.38 13.59 -7.76
CA PRO A 317 31.65 15.03 -7.88
C PRO A 317 31.33 15.82 -6.62
N ALA A 318 32.16 16.81 -6.31
CA ALA A 318 31.89 17.73 -5.20
C ALA A 318 30.59 18.52 -5.44
N GLY A 319 29.90 18.88 -4.37
CA GLY A 319 28.69 19.72 -4.42
C GLY A 319 27.36 18.97 -4.52
N LEU A 320 27.35 17.63 -4.65
CA LEU A 320 26.10 16.85 -4.64
C LEU A 320 25.30 16.99 -3.33
N TRP A 321 25.96 17.33 -2.23
CA TRP A 321 25.31 17.63 -0.95
C TRP A 321 24.35 18.83 -1.03
N LEU A 322 24.50 19.73 -2.02
CA LEU A 322 23.58 20.86 -2.23
C LEU A 322 22.15 20.40 -2.53
N VAL A 323 21.97 19.16 -3.00
CA VAL A 323 20.63 18.60 -3.23
C VAL A 323 19.83 18.47 -1.92
N ALA A 324 20.49 18.49 -0.75
CA ALA A 324 19.83 18.59 0.56
C ALA A 324 18.98 19.86 0.73
N LEU A 325 19.20 20.90 -0.09
CA LEU A 325 18.33 22.08 -0.09
C LEU A 325 16.90 21.75 -0.51
N VAL A 326 16.68 20.67 -1.26
CA VAL A 326 15.34 20.23 -1.70
C VAL A 326 14.47 19.77 -0.52
N PRO A 327 14.88 18.78 0.32
CA PRO A 327 14.11 18.42 1.50
C PRO A 327 14.02 19.57 2.53
N VAL A 328 15.03 20.45 2.61
CA VAL A 328 14.94 21.67 3.44
C VAL A 328 13.82 22.59 2.94
N ALA A 329 13.74 22.86 1.63
CA ALA A 329 12.67 23.65 1.02
C ALA A 329 11.29 23.01 1.24
N ALA A 330 11.19 21.68 1.18
CA ALA A 330 9.97 20.96 1.52
C ALA A 330 9.60 21.15 3.01
N GLY A 331 10.56 21.12 3.93
CA GLY A 331 10.36 21.44 5.34
C GLY A 331 9.83 22.86 5.57
N VAL A 332 10.39 23.85 4.86
CA VAL A 332 9.90 25.23 4.86
C VAL A 332 8.46 25.31 4.35
N LEU A 333 8.14 24.60 3.26
CA LEU A 333 6.78 24.52 2.71
C LEU A 333 5.79 23.93 3.72
N VAL A 334 6.17 22.86 4.42
CA VAL A 334 5.37 22.23 5.48
C VAL A 334 5.12 23.20 6.61
N GLY A 335 6.17 23.84 7.13
CA GLY A 335 6.08 24.83 8.21
C GLY A 335 5.16 26.00 7.83
N TRP A 336 5.33 26.54 6.63
CA TRP A 336 4.51 27.63 6.11
C TRP A 336 3.03 27.25 5.99
N ARG A 337 2.71 26.09 5.42
CA ARG A 337 1.32 25.60 5.32
C ARG A 337 0.71 25.27 6.69
N ALA A 338 1.50 24.70 7.59
CA ALA A 338 1.08 24.39 8.95
C ALA A 338 0.73 25.67 9.73
N VAL A 339 1.56 26.71 9.66
CA VAL A 339 1.28 28.00 10.28
C VAL A 339 0.03 28.66 9.70
N ARG A 340 -0.18 28.59 8.38
CA ARG A 340 -1.39 29.12 7.72
C ARG A 340 -2.68 28.39 8.11
N SER A 341 -2.60 27.16 8.59
CA SER A 341 -3.77 26.37 9.04
C SER A 341 -4.28 26.79 10.43
N VAL A 342 -3.52 27.62 11.15
CA VAL A 342 -3.83 28.09 12.51
C VAL A 342 -4.31 29.54 12.44
N ALA A 343 -5.23 29.92 13.32
CA ALA A 343 -5.75 31.29 13.37
C ALA A 343 -4.61 32.30 13.62
N ARG A 344 -4.73 33.49 13.01
CA ARG A 344 -3.67 34.53 13.03
C ARG A 344 -3.27 34.92 14.46
N LEU A 345 -4.26 35.02 15.36
CA LEU A 345 -4.11 35.41 16.77
C LEU A 345 -3.74 34.25 17.72
N SER A 346 -3.56 33.02 17.23
CA SER A 346 -3.12 31.93 18.09
C SER A 346 -1.69 32.13 18.59
N SER A 347 -1.41 31.66 19.81
CA SER A 347 -0.08 31.74 20.41
C SER A 347 0.98 31.08 19.54
N TRP A 348 2.23 31.57 19.64
CA TRP A 348 3.36 31.02 18.89
C TRP A 348 3.57 29.53 19.20
N GLN A 349 3.30 29.09 20.44
CA GLN A 349 3.40 27.70 20.86
C GLN A 349 2.46 26.78 20.09
N VAL A 350 1.23 27.23 19.79
CA VAL A 350 0.27 26.45 19.00
C VAL A 350 0.76 26.32 17.55
N LYS A 351 1.26 27.41 16.97
CA LYS A 351 1.82 27.41 15.61
C LYS A 351 3.02 26.46 15.51
N ALA A 352 3.94 26.52 16.48
CA ALA A 352 5.11 25.65 16.56
C ALA A 352 4.71 24.18 16.72
N ARG A 353 3.75 23.84 17.59
CA ARG A 353 3.26 22.47 17.77
C ARG A 353 2.62 21.90 16.51
N VAL A 354 1.83 22.68 15.78
CA VAL A 354 1.21 22.23 14.52
C VAL A 354 2.24 22.05 13.41
N ALA A 355 3.24 22.93 13.32
CA ALA A 355 4.36 22.78 12.38
C ALA A 355 5.21 21.54 12.70
N ALA A 356 5.59 21.35 13.97
CA ALA A 356 6.34 20.17 14.41
C ALA A 356 5.56 18.87 14.14
N ALA A 357 4.26 18.84 14.47
CA ALA A 357 3.41 17.69 14.17
C ALA A 357 3.32 17.43 12.66
N ALA A 358 3.30 18.47 11.81
CA ALA A 358 3.28 18.30 10.37
C ALA A 358 4.60 17.74 9.82
N CYS A 359 5.74 18.17 10.36
CA CYS A 359 7.04 17.59 10.04
C CYS A 359 7.12 16.12 10.47
N VAL A 360 6.61 15.78 11.66
CA VAL A 360 6.54 14.38 12.12
C VAL A 360 5.65 13.55 11.20
N VAL A 361 4.49 14.06 10.77
CA VAL A 361 3.64 13.37 9.79
C VAL A 361 4.40 13.16 8.48
N ALA A 362 5.11 14.18 7.97
CA ALA A 362 5.88 14.06 6.73
C ALA A 362 6.98 12.99 6.85
N ALA A 363 7.76 13.05 7.93
CA ALA A 363 8.83 12.10 8.20
C ALA A 363 8.30 10.68 8.34
N LEU A 364 7.27 10.46 9.17
CA LEU A 364 6.65 9.14 9.33
C LEU A 364 6.06 8.63 8.02
N THR A 365 5.46 9.50 7.20
CA THR A 365 4.92 9.09 5.89
C THR A 365 6.04 8.62 4.97
N LEU A 366 7.20 9.27 4.95
CA LEU A 366 8.33 8.88 4.12
C LEU A 366 9.10 7.68 4.68
N THR A 367 9.16 7.51 6.00
CA THR A 367 9.85 6.38 6.64
C THR A 367 9.04 5.10 6.58
N LEU A 368 7.71 5.21 6.61
CA LEU A 368 6.80 4.07 6.46
C LEU A 368 6.50 3.72 5.01
N ALA A 369 6.89 4.60 4.08
CA ALA A 369 6.88 4.32 2.66
C ALA A 369 8.09 3.41 2.38
#